data_AF-A0A6P5EUE3-F1
#
_entry.id   AF-A0A6P5EUE3-F1
#
_cell.length_a   1.000
_cell.length_b   1.000
_cell.length_c   1.000
_cell.angle_alpha   90.00
_cell.angle_beta   90.00
_cell.angle_gamma   90.00
#
_symmetry.space_group_name_H-M   'P 1'
#
loop_
_entity.id
_entity.type
_entity.pdbx_description
1 polymer ?
#
loop_
_entity_poly.entity_id
_entity_poly.type
_entity_poly.pdbx_seq_one_letter_code
_entity_poly.pdbx_strand_id
1 'polypeptide(L)'
;MAECYSFSTNLCSLTKEGEEDHRKIYQYFTDLVSTFSCEPGVSSLLLYRYNGWYASLPPMVGVMAAGRHFKAQPSNVLLATLPKSDTTWLKSLLFATVHSMLYPVDDNSCHPFTFHNPHECVPFLEYQVYVDNQIPNLDAIPSPRLFATHMPFQLLPKSMTDSSCRIVYLSRDPTDNFTSFFTSVWHFSNNLREKEKIEPWSLDEAVDYFCNGVSPFGLYWDHLLGYWTAQSEQPEKVLFLKYEEMRKDPSGNVKKLAEFVGNLFTPEKEEGGIIDGIIKLCGFESLRDLEVNKSGKTELVFGSVENSLFFRHRVAGGLVNYLTSEMARRIDQTTESKLKGHRLTFS
;
A
#
# COMPACT_ATOMS: atom_id res chain seq x y z
N MET A 1 -6.52 -20.41 16.47
CA MET A 1 -5.69 -20.28 15.24
C MET A 1 -5.85 -18.91 14.59
N ALA A 2 -7.07 -18.35 14.50
CA ALA A 2 -7.31 -17.02 13.92
C ALA A 2 -6.70 -15.86 14.72
N GLU A 3 -6.87 -15.85 16.05
CA GLU A 3 -6.23 -14.89 16.97
C GLU A 3 -4.69 -14.95 16.93
N CYS A 4 -4.12 -16.07 16.45
CA CYS A 4 -2.67 -16.28 16.38
C CYS A 4 -2.07 -15.83 15.03
N TYR A 5 -2.88 -15.43 14.04
CA TYR A 5 -2.37 -15.06 12.72
C TYR A 5 -1.66 -13.70 12.72
N SER A 6 -1.77 -12.90 13.78
CA SER A 6 -1.09 -11.61 13.86
C SER A 6 0.39 -11.72 13.42
N PHE A 7 0.76 -10.89 12.44
CA PHE A 7 2.14 -10.81 11.99
C PHE A 7 3.07 -10.37 13.12
N SER A 8 2.59 -9.54 14.07
CA SER A 8 3.37 -9.04 15.19
C SER A 8 3.61 -10.09 16.29
N THR A 9 2.73 -11.09 16.46
CA THR A 9 2.91 -12.14 17.47
C THR A 9 3.95 -13.20 17.06
N ASN A 10 4.30 -13.27 15.78
CA ASN A 10 5.19 -14.30 15.23
C ASN A 10 6.64 -13.85 14.99
N LEU A 11 6.97 -12.59 15.29
CA LEU A 11 8.33 -12.07 15.22
C LEU A 11 9.06 -12.33 16.55
N CYS A 12 9.96 -13.31 16.55
CA CYS A 12 10.69 -13.76 17.75
C CYS A 12 11.65 -12.70 18.32
N SER A 13 11.88 -12.72 19.64
CA SER A 13 12.79 -11.81 20.35
C SER A 13 14.27 -12.14 20.06
N LEU A 14 15.04 -11.09 19.77
CA LEU A 14 16.47 -11.19 19.49
C LEU A 14 17.30 -11.23 20.78
N THR A 15 18.55 -11.68 20.68
CA THR A 15 19.54 -11.48 21.74
C THR A 15 19.93 -10.00 21.80
N LYS A 16 20.38 -9.52 22.97
CA LYS A 16 20.82 -8.13 23.16
C LYS A 16 21.91 -7.69 22.18
N GLU A 17 22.78 -8.60 21.76
CA GLU A 17 23.82 -8.35 20.76
C GLU A 17 23.22 -8.15 19.36
N GLY A 18 22.23 -8.95 18.97
CA GLY A 18 21.51 -8.78 17.71
C GLY A 18 20.74 -7.45 17.67
N GLU A 19 20.14 -7.03 18.78
CA GLU A 19 19.50 -5.72 18.89
C GLU A 19 20.48 -4.54 18.72
N GLU A 20 21.70 -4.65 19.26
CA GLU A 20 22.73 -3.62 19.12
C GLU A 20 23.25 -3.51 17.68
N ASP A 21 23.44 -4.64 17.00
CA ASP A 21 23.83 -4.65 15.59
C ASP A 21 22.74 -4.07 14.70
N HIS A 22 21.46 -4.36 14.98
CA HIS A 22 20.35 -3.75 14.24
C HIS A 22 20.30 -2.23 14.45
N ARG A 23 20.50 -1.74 15.68
CA ARG A 23 20.61 -0.29 15.96
C ARG A 23 21.72 0.38 15.14
N LYS A 24 22.90 -0.22 15.06
CA LYS A 24 24.01 0.32 14.24
C LYS A 24 23.67 0.36 12.75
N ILE A 25 23.01 -0.67 12.23
CA ILE A 25 22.56 -0.71 10.83
C ILE A 25 21.56 0.42 10.54
N TYR A 26 20.57 0.59 11.42
CA TYR A 26 19.57 1.65 11.28
C TYR A 26 20.18 3.04 11.47
N GLN A 27 21.13 3.21 12.38
CA GLN A 27 21.85 4.47 12.54
C GLN A 27 22.61 4.80 11.26
N TYR A 28 23.33 3.84 10.68
CA TYR A 28 24.02 4.03 9.40
C TYR A 28 23.07 4.48 8.29
N PHE A 29 21.90 3.84 8.15
CA PHE A 29 20.91 4.26 7.16
C PHE A 29 20.28 5.62 7.47
N THR A 30 20.04 5.92 8.75
CA THR A 30 19.52 7.22 9.19
C THR A 30 20.51 8.33 8.85
N ASP A 31 21.79 8.14 9.14
CA ASP A 31 22.86 9.07 8.81
C ASP A 31 22.95 9.25 7.29
N LEU A 32 22.91 8.16 6.53
CA LEU A 32 22.94 8.19 5.07
C LEU A 32 21.75 8.96 4.48
N VAL A 33 20.52 8.64 4.87
CA VAL A 33 19.32 9.35 4.36
C VAL A 33 19.36 10.82 4.74
N SER A 34 19.88 11.16 5.92
CA SER A 34 20.02 12.56 6.35
C SER A 34 20.99 13.37 5.48
N THR A 35 21.84 12.72 4.68
CA THR A 35 22.70 13.40 3.68
C THR A 35 21.98 13.71 2.37
N PHE A 36 20.80 13.14 2.14
CA PHE A 36 20.07 13.33 0.89
C PHE A 36 19.43 14.71 0.82
N SER A 37 19.28 15.23 -0.40
CA SER A 37 18.48 16.44 -0.62
C SER A 37 17.05 16.20 -0.14
N CYS A 38 16.51 17.12 0.64
CA CYS A 38 15.14 17.07 1.11
C CYS A 38 14.36 18.35 0.76
N GLU A 39 13.06 18.21 0.58
CA GLU A 39 12.14 19.33 0.41
C GLU A 39 10.90 19.18 1.32
N PRO A 40 10.27 20.27 1.77
CA PRO A 40 9.03 20.19 2.53
C PRO A 40 7.92 19.56 1.68
N GLY A 41 7.30 18.50 2.20
CA GLY A 41 6.11 17.90 1.60
C GLY A 41 4.83 18.64 1.96
N VAL A 42 3.70 18.16 1.41
CA VAL A 42 2.35 18.69 1.66
C VAL A 42 2.00 18.82 3.14
N SER A 43 2.42 17.84 3.94
CA SER A 43 2.23 17.83 5.40
C SER A 43 3.25 18.62 6.19
N SER A 44 4.07 19.45 5.54
CA SER A 44 5.25 20.11 6.12
C SER A 44 6.33 19.15 6.63
N LEU A 45 6.13 17.83 6.47
CA LEU A 45 7.14 16.82 6.73
C LEU A 45 8.19 16.84 5.61
N LEU A 46 9.46 16.78 5.98
CA LEU A 46 10.56 16.69 5.02
C LEU A 46 10.49 15.37 4.24
N LEU A 47 10.56 15.48 2.92
CA LEU A 47 10.70 14.36 2.00
C LEU A 47 12.13 14.33 1.48
N TYR A 48 12.83 13.24 1.73
CA TYR A 48 14.18 12.97 1.27
C TYR A 48 14.13 12.32 -0.10
N ARG A 49 14.99 12.78 -1.01
CA ARG A 49 15.05 12.30 -2.39
C ARG A 49 16.17 11.26 -2.56
N TYR A 50 15.79 10.05 -2.97
CA TYR A 50 16.69 8.94 -3.25
C TYR A 50 16.39 8.34 -4.62
N ASN A 51 17.38 8.32 -5.52
CA ASN A 51 17.22 7.82 -6.90
C ASN A 51 16.01 8.41 -7.65
N GLY A 52 15.68 9.67 -7.38
CA GLY A 52 14.53 10.36 -7.97
C GLY A 52 13.21 10.20 -7.22
N TRP A 53 13.15 9.37 -6.18
CA TRP A 53 11.94 9.08 -5.40
C TRP A 53 11.96 9.75 -4.05
N TYR A 54 10.77 10.04 -3.52
CA TYR A 54 10.60 10.79 -2.28
C TYR A 54 10.05 9.93 -1.15
N ALA A 55 10.57 10.04 0.05
CA ALA A 55 9.90 9.54 1.26
C ALA A 55 10.38 10.33 2.48
N SER A 56 9.60 10.33 3.56
CA SER A 56 10.11 10.86 4.82
C SER A 56 11.19 9.93 5.40
N LEU A 57 11.94 10.44 6.38
CA LEU A 57 13.12 9.76 6.91
C LEU A 57 12.83 8.31 7.38
N PRO A 58 11.84 8.03 8.26
CA PRO A 58 11.68 6.67 8.77
C PRO A 58 11.30 5.63 7.71
N PRO A 59 10.33 5.86 6.80
CA PRO A 59 10.08 4.92 5.71
C PRO A 59 11.25 4.77 4.76
N MET A 60 12.01 5.83 4.46
CA MET A 60 13.19 5.71 3.60
C MET A 60 14.27 4.81 4.24
N VAL A 61 14.48 4.92 5.55
CA VAL A 61 15.36 4.01 6.30
C VAL A 61 14.82 2.58 6.24
N GLY A 62 13.51 2.39 6.42
CA GLY A 62 12.85 1.08 6.28
C GLY A 62 13.01 0.47 4.88
N VAL A 63 12.91 1.28 3.82
CA VAL A 63 13.18 0.87 2.43
C VAL A 63 14.61 0.36 2.27
N MET A 64 15.61 1.09 2.80
CA MET A 64 17.02 0.66 2.72
C MET A 64 17.29 -0.61 3.52
N ALA A 65 16.74 -0.70 4.73
CA ALA A 65 16.84 -1.89 5.57
C ALA A 65 16.21 -3.11 4.89
N ALA A 66 14.99 -2.97 4.37
CA ALA A 66 14.32 -4.01 3.58
C ALA A 66 15.14 -4.40 2.35
N GLY A 67 15.68 -3.42 1.61
CA GLY A 67 16.51 -3.66 0.43
C GLY A 67 17.75 -4.51 0.71
N ARG A 68 18.35 -4.36 1.90
CA ARG A 68 19.54 -5.10 2.32
C ARG A 68 19.23 -6.45 2.99
N HIS A 69 18.13 -6.55 3.72
CA HIS A 69 17.89 -7.68 4.63
C HIS A 69 16.69 -8.55 4.28
N PHE A 70 15.79 -8.09 3.39
CA PHE A 70 14.65 -8.89 2.98
C PHE A 70 15.08 -10.11 2.16
N LYS A 71 14.70 -11.29 2.63
CA LYS A 71 14.91 -12.56 1.94
C LYS A 71 13.60 -13.07 1.37
N ALA A 72 13.44 -12.86 0.07
CA ALA A 72 12.34 -13.37 -0.72
C ALA A 72 12.28 -14.91 -0.71
N GLN A 73 11.06 -15.44 -0.64
CA GLN A 73 10.76 -16.84 -0.91
C GLN A 73 9.86 -16.93 -2.15
N PRO A 74 10.01 -17.98 -3.00
CA PRO A 74 9.21 -18.16 -4.21
C PRO A 74 7.69 -18.01 -4.05
N SER A 75 7.15 -18.38 -2.89
CA SER A 75 5.72 -18.32 -2.56
C SER A 75 5.26 -16.95 -2.05
N ASN A 76 6.15 -15.96 -1.91
CA ASN A 76 5.75 -14.64 -1.45
C ASN A 76 4.94 -13.90 -2.50
N VAL A 77 3.96 -13.14 -2.00
CA VAL A 77 3.20 -12.18 -2.80
C VAL A 77 3.39 -10.80 -2.19
N LEU A 78 3.86 -9.88 -3.02
CA LEU A 78 3.97 -8.47 -2.68
C LEU A 78 2.79 -7.71 -3.27
N LEU A 79 2.13 -6.93 -2.44
CA LEU A 79 1.11 -5.98 -2.85
C LEU A 79 1.74 -4.60 -2.93
N ALA A 80 1.76 -4.00 -4.11
CA ALA A 80 2.30 -2.66 -4.32
C ALA A 80 1.19 -1.69 -4.73
N THR A 81 1.16 -0.52 -4.12
CA THR A 81 0.27 0.57 -4.52
C THR A 81 0.96 1.90 -4.31
N LEU A 82 0.52 2.95 -5.00
CA LEU A 82 0.74 4.29 -4.45
C LEU A 82 -0.16 4.50 -3.22
N PRO A 83 0.26 5.33 -2.26
CA PRO A 83 -0.59 5.70 -1.14
C PRO A 83 -1.98 6.14 -1.62
N LYS A 84 -3.02 5.66 -0.91
CA LYS A 84 -4.43 6.05 -1.10
C LYS A 84 -5.07 5.59 -2.42
N SER A 85 -4.47 4.60 -3.10
CA SER A 85 -5.10 3.80 -4.17
C SER A 85 -5.91 2.60 -3.63
N ASP A 86 -6.64 2.78 -2.51
CA ASP A 86 -7.48 1.74 -1.88
C ASP A 86 -6.71 0.46 -1.46
N THR A 87 -5.49 0.65 -0.94
CA THR A 87 -4.62 -0.43 -0.45
C THR A 87 -5.29 -1.35 0.56
N THR A 88 -6.12 -0.82 1.46
CA THR A 88 -6.84 -1.62 2.47
C THR A 88 -7.76 -2.66 1.83
N TRP A 89 -8.47 -2.27 0.77
CA TRP A 89 -9.38 -3.16 0.04
C TRP A 89 -8.61 -4.23 -0.74
N LEU A 90 -7.49 -3.87 -1.37
CA LEU A 90 -6.67 -4.87 -2.06
C LEU A 90 -5.98 -5.82 -1.08
N LYS A 91 -5.52 -5.34 0.07
CA LYS A 91 -4.93 -6.18 1.13
C LYS A 91 -5.95 -7.21 1.60
N SER A 92 -7.20 -6.79 1.84
CA SER A 92 -8.25 -7.71 2.26
C SER A 92 -8.59 -8.75 1.20
N LEU A 93 -8.75 -8.32 -0.06
CA LEU A 93 -8.99 -9.24 -1.18
C LEU A 93 -7.86 -10.25 -1.35
N LEU A 94 -6.60 -9.79 -1.40
CA LEU A 94 -5.44 -10.67 -1.53
C LEU A 94 -5.38 -11.69 -0.40
N PHE A 95 -5.55 -11.23 0.84
CA PHE A 95 -5.53 -12.09 2.02
C PHE A 95 -6.62 -13.16 1.98
N ALA A 96 -7.86 -12.74 1.77
CA ALA A 96 -9.02 -13.64 1.72
C ALA A 96 -8.90 -14.63 0.55
N THR A 97 -8.42 -14.18 -0.61
CA THR A 97 -8.16 -15.06 -1.76
C THR A 97 -7.10 -16.11 -1.41
N VAL A 98 -5.92 -15.70 -0.93
CA VAL A 98 -4.80 -16.61 -0.67
C VAL A 98 -5.10 -17.61 0.45
N HIS A 99 -5.77 -17.17 1.50
CA HIS A 99 -6.05 -18.00 2.67
C HIS A 99 -7.48 -18.54 2.75
N SER A 100 -8.25 -18.45 1.67
CA SER A 100 -9.64 -18.95 1.58
C SER A 100 -9.82 -20.43 1.94
N MET A 101 -8.76 -21.24 1.87
CA MET A 101 -8.75 -22.65 2.28
C MET A 101 -8.56 -22.82 3.79
N LEU A 102 -7.88 -21.87 4.44
CA LEU A 102 -7.57 -21.91 5.87
C LEU A 102 -8.61 -21.16 6.70
N TYR A 103 -9.16 -20.08 6.13
CA TYR A 103 -10.15 -19.22 6.76
C TYR A 103 -11.37 -19.13 5.83
N PRO A 104 -12.41 -19.96 6.08
CA PRO A 104 -13.66 -19.90 5.33
C PRO A 104 -14.30 -18.51 5.39
N VAL A 105 -14.86 -18.06 4.27
CA VAL A 105 -15.44 -16.71 4.12
C VAL A 105 -16.83 -16.55 4.74
N ASP A 106 -17.46 -17.67 5.11
CA ASP A 106 -18.77 -17.75 5.75
C ASP A 106 -18.69 -17.79 7.28
N ASP A 107 -17.51 -18.05 7.86
CA ASP A 107 -17.29 -18.07 9.31
C ASP A 107 -16.57 -16.80 9.80
N ASN A 108 -17.36 -15.77 10.07
CA ASN A 108 -16.86 -14.52 10.65
C ASN A 108 -16.30 -14.70 12.07
N SER A 109 -16.65 -15.75 12.82
CA SER A 109 -16.19 -15.91 14.21
C SER A 109 -14.70 -16.25 14.29
N CYS A 110 -14.18 -16.88 13.23
CA CYS A 110 -12.80 -17.35 13.15
C CYS A 110 -12.00 -16.71 11.99
N HIS A 111 -12.56 -15.75 11.25
CA HIS A 111 -11.80 -15.07 10.20
C HIS A 111 -10.80 -14.07 10.81
N PRO A 112 -9.53 -14.01 10.36
CA PRO A 112 -8.53 -13.07 10.90
C PRO A 112 -8.96 -11.59 10.91
N PHE A 113 -9.78 -11.15 9.96
CA PHE A 113 -10.32 -9.79 9.92
C PHE A 113 -11.17 -9.42 11.14
N THR A 114 -11.71 -10.40 11.87
CA THR A 114 -12.47 -10.15 13.10
C THR A 114 -11.57 -9.65 14.24
N PHE A 115 -10.29 -10.02 14.21
CA PHE A 115 -9.32 -9.72 15.27
C PHE A 115 -8.26 -8.71 14.85
N HIS A 116 -8.02 -8.59 13.53
CA HIS A 116 -6.93 -7.80 12.97
C HIS A 116 -7.40 -6.92 11.82
N ASN A 117 -6.86 -5.72 11.73
CA ASN A 117 -7.04 -4.88 10.56
C ASN A 117 -6.34 -5.51 9.33
N PRO A 118 -6.86 -5.34 8.09
CA PRO A 118 -6.18 -5.84 6.88
C PRO A 118 -4.71 -5.40 6.74
N HIS A 119 -4.34 -4.25 7.33
CA HIS A 119 -2.96 -3.78 7.38
C HIS A 119 -2.05 -4.63 8.29
N GLU A 120 -2.58 -5.34 9.27
CA GLU A 120 -1.82 -6.28 10.12
C GLU A 120 -1.71 -7.66 9.44
N CYS A 121 -2.71 -8.04 8.64
CA CYS A 121 -2.68 -9.30 7.89
C CYS A 121 -1.71 -9.27 6.68
N VAL A 122 -1.52 -8.10 6.08
CA VAL A 122 -0.58 -7.88 4.96
C VAL A 122 0.27 -6.64 5.27
N PRO A 123 1.30 -6.76 6.11
CA PRO A 123 2.04 -5.61 6.62
C PRO A 123 2.92 -4.96 5.57
N PHE A 124 3.09 -3.65 5.69
CA PHE A 124 4.02 -2.89 4.86
C PHE A 124 5.48 -3.12 5.25
N LEU A 125 6.34 -3.34 4.26
CA LEU A 125 7.77 -3.51 4.49
C LEU A 125 8.37 -2.28 5.19
N GLU A 126 8.09 -1.08 4.68
CA GLU A 126 8.68 0.18 5.14
C GLU A 126 7.93 0.88 6.28
N TYR A 127 6.73 0.42 6.62
CA TYR A 127 5.92 1.04 7.68
C TYR A 127 5.67 0.15 8.89
N GLN A 128 5.86 -1.17 8.77
CA GLN A 128 5.50 -2.13 9.82
C GLN A 128 6.54 -3.23 10.03
N VAL A 129 7.22 -3.69 8.98
CA VAL A 129 8.16 -4.81 9.07
C VAL A 129 9.58 -4.35 9.42
N TYR A 130 10.12 -3.39 8.67
CA TYR A 130 11.47 -2.85 8.85
C TYR A 130 11.42 -1.50 9.56
N VAL A 131 10.98 -1.51 10.81
CA VAL A 131 10.82 -0.31 11.66
C VAL A 131 11.52 -0.49 13.00
N ASP A 132 11.60 0.57 13.81
CA ASP A 132 12.04 0.53 15.23
C ASP A 132 13.38 -0.18 15.49
N ASN A 133 14.33 -0.02 14.55
CA ASN A 133 15.62 -0.68 14.57
C ASN A 133 15.54 -2.22 14.60
N GLN A 134 14.53 -2.80 13.96
CA GLN A 134 14.32 -4.24 13.90
C GLN A 134 14.55 -4.79 12.50
N ILE A 135 15.35 -5.86 12.41
CA ILE A 135 15.45 -6.71 11.23
C ILE A 135 14.77 -8.04 11.59
N PRO A 136 13.49 -8.21 11.26
CA PRO A 136 12.72 -9.36 11.70
C PRO A 136 13.18 -10.66 11.04
N ASN A 137 13.16 -11.76 11.81
CA ASN A 137 13.26 -13.09 11.23
C ASN A 137 11.91 -13.50 10.62
N LEU A 138 11.81 -13.42 9.30
CA LEU A 138 10.60 -13.73 8.55
C LEU A 138 10.41 -15.22 8.27
N ASP A 139 11.33 -16.09 8.69
CA ASP A 139 11.25 -17.54 8.46
C ASP A 139 10.22 -18.23 9.37
N ALA A 140 9.84 -17.59 10.48
CA ALA A 140 8.78 -18.07 11.36
C ALA A 140 7.36 -17.87 10.80
N ILE A 141 7.23 -17.09 9.72
CA ILE A 141 5.93 -16.75 9.13
C ILE A 141 5.54 -17.83 8.13
N PRO A 142 4.35 -18.44 8.27
CA PRO A 142 3.92 -19.51 7.38
C PRO A 142 3.78 -19.01 5.93
N SER A 143 4.16 -19.86 4.98
CA SER A 143 3.97 -19.58 3.56
C SER A 143 2.54 -19.86 3.11
N PRO A 144 2.01 -19.12 2.12
CA PRO A 144 2.63 -17.96 1.46
C PRO A 144 2.62 -16.71 2.35
N ARG A 145 3.77 -16.03 2.50
CA ARG A 145 3.86 -14.76 3.25
C ARG A 145 3.45 -13.61 2.35
N LEU A 146 2.54 -12.77 2.86
CA LEU A 146 1.98 -11.62 2.16
C LEU A 146 2.59 -10.34 2.73
N PHE A 147 3.09 -9.48 1.85
CA PHE A 147 3.65 -8.18 2.22
C PHE A 147 3.04 -7.10 1.38
N ALA A 148 3.09 -5.85 1.87
CA ALA A 148 2.73 -4.70 1.08
C ALA A 148 3.88 -3.69 1.00
N THR A 149 3.82 -2.80 0.02
CA THR A 149 4.74 -1.67 -0.08
C THR A 149 4.13 -0.52 -0.88
N HIS A 150 4.59 0.68 -0.58
CA HIS A 150 4.43 1.87 -1.40
C HIS A 150 5.68 2.19 -2.22
N MET A 151 6.70 1.34 -2.19
CA MET A 151 7.92 1.54 -2.97
C MET A 151 7.66 1.49 -4.48
N PRO A 152 8.34 2.34 -5.26
CA PRO A 152 8.41 2.17 -6.71
C PRO A 152 9.12 0.86 -7.05
N PHE A 153 8.79 0.30 -8.22
CA PHE A 153 9.33 -1.00 -8.66
C PHE A 153 10.86 -1.05 -8.62
N GLN A 154 11.53 0.06 -8.96
CA GLN A 154 12.98 0.18 -9.02
C GLN A 154 13.67 0.14 -7.65
N LEU A 155 12.94 0.41 -6.57
CA LEU A 155 13.45 0.38 -5.20
C LEU A 155 13.09 -0.90 -4.45
N LEU A 156 12.36 -1.83 -5.09
CA LEU A 156 12.06 -3.12 -4.49
C LEU A 156 13.34 -3.90 -4.18
N PRO A 157 13.38 -4.69 -3.09
CA PRO A 157 14.54 -5.51 -2.77
C PRO A 157 14.92 -6.42 -3.95
N LYS A 158 16.22 -6.52 -4.24
CA LYS A 158 16.73 -7.37 -5.34
C LYS A 158 16.35 -8.83 -5.18
N SER A 159 16.34 -9.32 -3.95
CA SER A 159 15.84 -10.67 -3.65
C SER A 159 14.42 -10.90 -4.17
N MET A 160 13.54 -9.89 -4.19
CA MET A 160 12.18 -9.99 -4.74
C MET A 160 12.16 -9.90 -6.26
N THR A 161 12.90 -8.94 -6.83
CA THR A 161 12.92 -8.71 -8.29
C THR A 161 13.72 -9.76 -9.06
N ASP A 162 14.62 -10.51 -8.41
CA ASP A 162 15.40 -11.59 -9.02
C ASP A 162 14.82 -13.00 -8.74
N SER A 163 13.87 -13.14 -7.81
CA SER A 163 13.20 -14.42 -7.49
C SER A 163 11.88 -14.61 -8.24
N SER A 164 11.18 -15.72 -8.00
CA SER A 164 9.84 -15.97 -8.55
C SER A 164 8.70 -15.37 -7.70
N CYS A 165 8.99 -14.44 -6.80
CA CYS A 165 7.97 -13.73 -6.02
C CYS A 165 6.97 -13.05 -6.95
N ARG A 166 5.69 -13.15 -6.61
CA ARG A 166 4.62 -12.48 -7.36
C ARG A 166 4.36 -11.09 -6.82
N ILE A 167 4.03 -10.16 -7.69
CA ILE A 167 3.77 -8.76 -7.35
C ILE A 167 2.40 -8.37 -7.90
N VAL A 168 1.48 -8.00 -7.02
CA VAL A 168 0.17 -7.45 -7.39
C VAL A 168 0.24 -5.94 -7.23
N TYR A 169 0.08 -5.22 -8.33
CA TYR A 169 0.05 -3.76 -8.34
C TYR A 169 -1.36 -3.25 -8.59
N LEU A 170 -1.83 -2.29 -7.79
CA LEU A 170 -3.09 -1.60 -8.04
C LEU A 170 -2.85 -0.12 -8.35
N SER A 171 -3.24 0.23 -9.58
CA SER A 171 -3.40 1.60 -10.02
C SER A 171 -4.82 2.10 -9.75
N ARG A 172 -4.94 3.41 -9.69
CA ARG A 172 -6.21 4.13 -9.61
C ARG A 172 -6.08 5.33 -10.52
N ASP A 173 -7.18 5.79 -11.11
CA ASP A 173 -7.19 6.99 -11.92
C ASP A 173 -6.44 8.15 -11.20
N PRO A 174 -5.57 8.91 -11.89
CA PRO A 174 -4.76 9.94 -11.25
C PRO A 174 -5.57 11.06 -10.60
N THR A 175 -6.68 11.48 -11.21
CA THR A 175 -7.57 12.51 -10.67
C THR A 175 -8.28 12.00 -9.41
N ASP A 176 -8.67 10.73 -9.43
CA ASP A 176 -9.34 10.04 -8.33
C ASP A 176 -8.37 9.71 -7.17
N ASN A 177 -7.12 9.35 -7.48
CA ASN A 177 -6.03 9.17 -6.52
C ASN A 177 -5.63 10.52 -5.90
N PHE A 178 -5.45 11.57 -6.71
CA PHE A 178 -5.20 12.93 -6.24
C PHE A 178 -6.29 13.32 -5.24
N THR A 179 -7.55 13.18 -5.64
CA THR A 179 -8.70 13.44 -4.78
C THR A 179 -8.61 12.69 -3.46
N SER A 180 -8.31 11.39 -3.47
CA SER A 180 -8.21 10.61 -2.23
C SER A 180 -7.02 11.01 -1.34
N PHE A 181 -5.83 11.10 -1.95
CA PHE A 181 -4.57 11.38 -1.28
C PHE A 181 -4.52 12.82 -0.79
N PHE A 182 -4.65 13.77 -1.71
CA PHE A 182 -4.55 15.19 -1.40
C PHE A 182 -5.67 15.60 -0.49
N THR A 183 -6.95 15.21 -0.64
CA THR A 183 -7.97 15.57 0.38
C THR A 183 -7.57 15.11 1.79
N SER A 184 -7.03 13.89 1.93
CA SER A 184 -6.62 13.36 3.23
C SER A 184 -5.43 14.14 3.81
N VAL A 185 -4.39 14.36 2.99
CA VAL A 185 -3.17 15.04 3.44
C VAL A 185 -3.42 16.54 3.59
N TRP A 186 -4.14 17.16 2.67
CA TRP A 186 -4.60 18.55 2.69
C TRP A 186 -5.29 18.93 3.98
N HIS A 187 -6.38 18.22 4.34
CA HIS A 187 -7.11 18.52 5.56
C HIS A 187 -6.21 18.34 6.79
N PHE A 188 -5.42 17.26 6.81
CA PHE A 188 -4.46 17.05 7.89
C PHE A 188 -3.42 18.19 7.98
N SER A 189 -2.88 18.61 6.84
CA SER A 189 -1.83 19.62 6.74
C SER A 189 -2.35 21.00 7.10
N ASN A 190 -3.53 21.38 6.62
CA ASN A 190 -4.15 22.65 6.96
C ASN A 190 -4.60 22.69 8.43
N ASN A 191 -5.05 21.57 9.01
CA ASN A 191 -5.31 21.49 10.45
C ASN A 191 -4.03 21.68 11.28
N LEU A 192 -2.88 21.18 10.82
CA LEU A 192 -1.59 21.44 11.48
C LEU A 192 -1.14 22.89 11.31
N ARG A 193 -1.24 23.42 10.10
CA ARG A 193 -0.82 24.78 9.77
C ARG A 193 -1.69 25.82 10.47
N GLU A 194 -2.97 25.56 10.65
CA GLU A 194 -3.85 26.37 11.52
C GLU A 194 -3.35 26.41 12.97
N LYS A 195 -2.96 25.26 13.54
CA LYS A 195 -2.39 25.19 14.91
C LYS A 195 -1.07 25.97 15.02
N GLU A 196 -0.27 25.96 13.95
CA GLU A 196 1.02 26.66 13.87
C GLU A 196 0.88 28.11 13.39
N LYS A 197 -0.34 28.59 13.11
CA LYS A 197 -0.63 29.93 12.57
C LYS A 197 0.05 30.23 11.24
N ILE A 198 0.16 29.21 10.39
CA ILE A 198 0.67 29.29 9.02
C ILE A 198 -0.53 29.33 8.06
N GLU A 199 -0.52 30.26 7.11
CA GLU A 199 -1.55 30.45 6.06
C GLU A 199 -1.88 29.14 5.34
N PRO A 200 -3.13 28.63 5.31
CA PRO A 200 -3.48 27.35 4.68
C PRO A 200 -2.99 27.28 3.23
N TRP A 201 -2.64 26.09 2.76
CA TRP A 201 -2.33 25.94 1.35
C TRP A 201 -3.60 26.27 0.55
N SER A 202 -3.46 26.69 -0.72
CA SER A 202 -4.54 26.73 -1.71
C SER A 202 -4.65 25.47 -2.57
N LEU A 203 -5.87 25.05 -2.93
CA LEU A 203 -6.06 23.79 -3.66
C LEU A 203 -5.27 23.76 -4.98
N ASP A 204 -5.04 24.94 -5.57
CA ASP A 204 -4.20 25.12 -6.77
C ASP A 204 -2.74 24.72 -6.52
N GLU A 205 -2.14 25.16 -5.40
CA GLU A 205 -0.78 24.75 -5.01
C GLU A 205 -0.67 23.23 -4.79
N ALA A 206 -1.71 22.59 -4.25
CA ALA A 206 -1.75 21.13 -4.13
C ALA A 206 -1.79 20.44 -5.50
N VAL A 207 -2.56 20.97 -6.45
CA VAL A 207 -2.62 20.46 -7.82
C VAL A 207 -1.29 20.64 -8.54
N ASP A 208 -0.64 21.80 -8.40
CA ASP A 208 0.71 22.06 -8.93
C ASP A 208 1.72 21.06 -8.38
N TYR A 209 1.72 20.88 -7.06
CA TYR A 209 2.60 19.95 -6.38
C TYR A 209 2.40 18.51 -6.89
N PHE A 210 1.15 18.07 -7.07
CA PHE A 210 0.85 16.77 -7.67
C PHE A 210 1.27 16.66 -9.14
N CYS A 211 1.02 17.68 -9.96
CA CYS A 211 1.39 17.71 -11.37
C CYS A 211 2.91 17.69 -11.58
N ASN A 212 3.66 18.27 -10.64
CA ASN A 212 5.12 18.16 -10.58
C ASN A 212 5.58 16.75 -10.14
N GLY A 213 4.65 15.93 -9.66
CA GLY A 213 4.85 14.53 -9.27
C GLY A 213 5.43 14.36 -7.88
N VAL A 214 5.80 15.43 -7.17
CA VAL A 214 6.37 15.30 -5.82
C VAL A 214 5.29 14.76 -4.89
N SER A 215 5.53 13.59 -4.29
CA SER A 215 4.62 12.97 -3.32
C SER A 215 5.38 11.87 -2.58
N PRO A 216 4.93 11.42 -1.40
CA PRO A 216 5.50 10.23 -0.77
C PRO A 216 5.43 9.03 -1.73
N PHE A 217 6.60 8.47 -2.02
CA PHE A 217 6.93 7.49 -3.05
C PHE A 217 6.65 7.89 -4.51
N GLY A 218 6.36 9.17 -4.75
CA GLY A 218 6.34 9.75 -6.09
C GLY A 218 7.74 9.84 -6.70
N LEU A 219 7.86 10.03 -8.01
CA LEU A 219 6.86 10.67 -8.88
C LEU A 219 5.67 9.77 -9.28
N TYR A 220 4.43 10.27 -9.18
CA TYR A 220 3.20 9.48 -9.37
C TYR A 220 3.18 8.68 -10.70
N TRP A 221 3.39 9.35 -11.84
CA TRP A 221 3.33 8.69 -13.15
C TRP A 221 4.51 7.75 -13.37
N ASP A 222 5.70 8.14 -12.93
CA ASP A 222 6.88 7.26 -13.02
C ASP A 222 6.69 5.99 -12.18
N HIS A 223 6.04 6.10 -11.01
CA HIS A 223 5.72 4.95 -10.15
C HIS A 223 4.81 3.99 -10.89
N LEU A 224 3.72 4.52 -11.46
CA LEU A 224 2.76 3.78 -12.28
C LEU A 224 3.45 3.09 -13.47
N LEU A 225 4.25 3.83 -14.22
CA LEU A 225 4.95 3.34 -15.41
C LEU A 225 6.00 2.29 -15.08
N GLY A 226 6.64 2.36 -13.91
CA GLY A 226 7.57 1.33 -13.43
C GLY A 226 6.88 -0.04 -13.34
N TYR A 227 5.73 -0.10 -12.67
CA TYR A 227 4.96 -1.34 -12.56
C TYR A 227 4.28 -1.76 -13.87
N TRP A 228 3.82 -0.80 -14.68
CA TRP A 228 3.24 -1.10 -16.00
C TRP A 228 4.25 -1.70 -16.98
N THR A 229 5.48 -1.18 -16.98
CA THR A 229 6.58 -1.69 -17.81
C THR A 229 6.98 -3.08 -17.32
N ALA A 230 7.17 -3.23 -15.99
CA ALA A 230 7.47 -4.53 -15.39
C ALA A 230 6.39 -5.58 -15.72
N GLN A 231 5.11 -5.17 -15.77
CA GLN A 231 4.03 -6.07 -16.17
C GLN A 231 4.11 -6.50 -17.64
N SER A 232 4.50 -5.58 -18.51
CA SER A 232 4.64 -5.89 -19.93
C SER A 232 5.83 -6.81 -20.20
N GLU A 233 6.88 -6.73 -19.39
CA GLU A 233 8.09 -7.53 -19.50
C GLU A 233 7.99 -8.89 -18.80
N GLN A 234 7.27 -8.98 -17.68
CA GLN A 234 7.20 -10.17 -16.80
C GLN A 234 5.75 -10.44 -16.33
N PRO A 235 4.82 -10.77 -17.24
CA PRO A 235 3.39 -10.91 -16.94
C PRO A 235 3.04 -12.06 -15.99
N GLU A 236 3.93 -13.05 -15.84
CA GLU A 236 3.81 -14.14 -14.87
C GLU A 236 4.21 -13.73 -13.45
N LYS A 237 4.97 -12.63 -13.33
CA LYS A 237 5.53 -12.15 -12.07
C LYS A 237 4.79 -10.94 -11.53
N VAL A 238 4.31 -10.07 -12.40
CA VAL A 238 3.57 -8.87 -12.02
C VAL A 238 2.10 -9.06 -12.43
N LEU A 239 1.18 -8.49 -11.67
CA LEU A 239 -0.22 -8.38 -12.03
C LEU A 239 -0.60 -6.93 -11.84
N PHE A 240 -0.87 -6.25 -12.94
CA PHE A 240 -1.36 -4.87 -12.92
C PHE A 240 -2.88 -4.85 -12.92
N LEU A 241 -3.46 -4.26 -11.88
CA LEU A 241 -4.90 -4.04 -11.72
C LEU A 241 -5.21 -2.54 -11.76
N LYS A 242 -6.41 -2.20 -12.21
CA LYS A 242 -6.97 -0.85 -12.11
C LYS A 242 -8.18 -0.88 -11.19
N TYR A 243 -8.22 0.05 -10.25
CA TYR A 243 -9.28 0.14 -9.26
C TYR A 243 -10.67 0.27 -9.90
N GLU A 244 -10.78 1.04 -10.98
CA GLU A 244 -12.04 1.28 -11.70
C GLU A 244 -12.55 -0.02 -12.35
N GLU A 245 -11.64 -0.81 -12.92
CA GLU A 245 -11.95 -2.13 -13.50
C GLU A 245 -12.35 -3.14 -12.42
N MET A 246 -11.65 -3.12 -11.27
CA MET A 246 -12.01 -3.96 -10.11
C MET A 246 -13.40 -3.64 -9.56
N ARG A 247 -13.82 -2.37 -9.61
CA ARG A 247 -15.18 -1.99 -9.20
C ARG A 247 -16.24 -2.36 -10.20
N LYS A 248 -15.91 -2.29 -11.50
CA LYS A 248 -16.84 -2.60 -12.59
C LYS A 248 -17.12 -4.10 -12.67
N ASP A 249 -16.10 -4.93 -12.45
CA ASP A 249 -16.23 -6.39 -12.40
C ASP A 249 -15.42 -6.98 -11.24
N PRO A 250 -15.96 -6.94 -10.00
CA PRO A 250 -15.26 -7.48 -8.84
C PRO A 250 -14.99 -8.98 -8.97
N SER A 251 -15.95 -9.76 -9.46
CA SER A 251 -15.86 -11.22 -9.55
C SER A 251 -14.79 -11.66 -10.54
N GLY A 252 -14.74 -11.07 -11.74
CA GLY A 252 -13.70 -11.36 -12.71
C GLY A 252 -12.29 -10.98 -12.22
N ASN A 253 -12.16 -9.87 -11.50
CA ASN A 253 -10.87 -9.45 -10.95
C ASN A 253 -10.41 -10.30 -9.76
N VAL A 254 -11.32 -10.78 -8.90
CA VAL A 254 -10.99 -11.74 -7.84
C VAL A 254 -10.54 -13.07 -8.44
N LYS A 255 -11.20 -13.55 -9.50
CA LYS A 255 -10.79 -14.76 -10.23
C LYS A 255 -9.40 -14.58 -10.85
N LYS A 256 -9.15 -13.46 -11.53
CA LYS A 256 -7.84 -13.10 -12.09
C LYS A 256 -6.75 -13.04 -11.02
N LEU A 257 -7.06 -12.48 -9.84
CA LEU A 257 -6.14 -12.44 -8.71
C LEU A 257 -5.83 -13.84 -8.19
N ALA A 258 -6.85 -14.69 -8.03
CA ALA A 258 -6.73 -16.07 -7.57
C ALA A 258 -5.87 -16.93 -8.51
N GLU A 259 -6.11 -16.83 -9.82
CA GLU A 259 -5.30 -17.45 -10.88
C GLU A 259 -3.85 -17.02 -10.79
N PHE A 260 -3.60 -15.70 -10.68
CA PHE A 260 -2.26 -15.15 -10.62
C PHE A 260 -1.48 -15.64 -9.39
N VAL A 261 -2.09 -15.63 -8.20
CA VAL A 261 -1.44 -16.12 -6.96
C VAL A 261 -1.41 -17.65 -6.87
N GLY A 262 -1.84 -18.36 -7.90
CA GLY A 262 -1.79 -19.82 -7.97
C GLY A 262 -2.78 -20.52 -7.04
N ASN A 263 -3.85 -19.83 -6.62
CA ASN A 263 -4.93 -20.41 -5.84
C ASN A 263 -6.19 -20.53 -6.69
N LEU A 264 -6.16 -21.44 -7.68
CA LEU A 264 -7.30 -21.69 -8.55
C LEU A 264 -8.47 -22.24 -7.75
N PHE A 265 -9.63 -21.56 -7.84
CA PHE A 265 -10.86 -22.08 -7.28
C PHE A 265 -11.32 -23.27 -8.13
N THR A 266 -11.68 -24.37 -7.48
CA THR A 266 -12.27 -25.51 -8.18
C THR A 266 -13.69 -25.15 -8.64
N PRO A 267 -14.22 -25.78 -9.71
CA PRO A 267 -15.58 -25.51 -10.17
C PRO A 267 -16.62 -25.60 -9.04
N GLU A 268 -16.47 -26.55 -8.12
CA GLU A 268 -17.38 -26.72 -6.99
C GLU A 268 -17.33 -25.54 -6.02
N LYS A 269 -16.16 -24.92 -5.83
CA LYS A 269 -16.02 -23.72 -4.99
C LYS A 269 -16.57 -22.47 -5.67
N GLU A 270 -16.36 -22.36 -6.98
CA GLU A 270 -16.97 -21.29 -7.78
C GLU A 270 -18.50 -21.38 -7.74
N GLU A 271 -19.06 -22.57 -7.96
CA GLU A 271 -20.50 -22.85 -7.83
C GLU A 271 -21.00 -22.65 -6.38
N GLY A 272 -20.14 -22.96 -5.40
CA GLY A 272 -20.39 -22.71 -3.98
C GLY A 272 -20.33 -21.24 -3.55
N GLY A 273 -20.11 -20.30 -4.48
CA GLY A 273 -20.17 -18.87 -4.21
C GLY A 273 -18.95 -18.31 -3.48
N ILE A 274 -17.78 -18.97 -3.56
CA ILE A 274 -16.56 -18.52 -2.86
C ILE A 274 -16.16 -17.09 -3.26
N ILE A 275 -16.31 -16.74 -4.54
CA ILE A 275 -15.95 -15.42 -5.08
C ILE A 275 -16.86 -14.35 -4.46
N ASP A 276 -18.16 -14.59 -4.43
CA ASP A 276 -19.14 -13.67 -3.84
C ASP A 276 -18.92 -13.54 -2.32
N GLY A 277 -18.56 -14.64 -1.66
CA GLY A 277 -18.18 -14.65 -0.25
C GLY A 277 -16.96 -13.78 0.04
N ILE A 278 -15.89 -13.89 -0.77
CA ILE A 278 -14.69 -13.03 -0.67
C ILE A 278 -15.07 -11.56 -0.88
N ILE A 279 -15.84 -11.25 -1.93
CA ILE A 279 -16.25 -9.87 -2.24
C ILE A 279 -17.06 -9.27 -1.09
N LYS A 280 -18.01 -10.04 -0.55
CA LYS A 280 -18.83 -9.60 0.58
C LYS A 280 -17.98 -9.38 1.83
N LEU A 281 -17.11 -10.33 2.19
CA LEU A 281 -16.22 -10.23 3.35
C LEU A 281 -15.30 -9.01 3.26
N CYS A 282 -14.76 -8.75 2.07
CA CYS A 282 -13.84 -7.65 1.81
C CYS A 282 -14.55 -6.33 1.48
N GLY A 283 -15.88 -6.31 1.51
CA GLY A 283 -16.69 -5.11 1.24
C GLY A 283 -16.39 -3.99 2.22
N PHE A 284 -16.52 -2.74 1.76
CA PHE A 284 -16.21 -1.56 2.57
C PHE A 284 -17.00 -1.53 3.87
N GLU A 285 -18.32 -1.69 3.80
CA GLU A 285 -19.21 -1.73 4.96
C GLU A 285 -18.87 -2.90 5.87
N SER A 286 -18.66 -4.09 5.29
CA SER A 286 -18.34 -5.31 6.04
C SER A 286 -17.06 -5.17 6.85
N LEU A 287 -15.99 -4.60 6.27
CA LEU A 287 -14.74 -4.38 7.00
C LEU A 287 -14.87 -3.23 8.01
N ARG A 288 -15.44 -2.08 7.60
CA ARG A 288 -15.59 -0.90 8.46
C ARG A 288 -16.37 -1.23 9.74
N ASP A 289 -17.38 -2.08 9.65
CA ASP A 289 -18.30 -2.34 10.74
C ASP A 289 -17.79 -3.39 11.75
N LEU A 290 -16.60 -3.98 11.52
CA LEU A 290 -15.92 -4.87 12.48
C LEU A 290 -15.38 -4.06 13.68
N GLU A 291 -15.49 -4.63 14.89
CA GLU A 291 -15.10 -3.94 16.13
C GLU A 291 -13.61 -3.54 16.16
N VAL A 292 -12.73 -4.39 15.62
CA VAL A 292 -11.30 -4.07 15.46
C VAL A 292 -11.08 -2.84 14.58
N ASN A 293 -11.96 -2.57 13.61
CA ASN A 293 -11.84 -1.43 12.71
C ASN A 293 -12.51 -0.16 13.23
N LYS A 294 -13.50 -0.29 14.14
CA LYS A 294 -14.13 0.85 14.81
C LYS A 294 -13.27 1.43 15.93
N SER A 295 -12.61 0.57 16.71
CA SER A 295 -11.95 0.96 17.96
C SER A 295 -10.48 0.56 18.08
N GLY A 296 -10.01 -0.35 17.20
CA GLY A 296 -8.63 -0.80 17.21
C GLY A 296 -7.66 0.22 16.63
N LYS A 297 -6.37 -0.11 16.76
CA LYS A 297 -5.26 0.69 16.24
C LYS A 297 -4.28 -0.20 15.50
N THR A 298 -3.62 0.35 14.49
CA THR A 298 -2.52 -0.28 13.76
C THR A 298 -1.24 0.49 14.07
N GLU A 299 -0.20 -0.22 14.50
CA GLU A 299 1.12 0.36 14.72
C GLU A 299 1.85 0.58 13.39
N LEU A 300 2.34 1.80 13.17
CA LEU A 300 3.20 2.17 12.05
C LEU A 300 4.47 2.84 12.58
N VAL A 301 5.47 3.01 11.72
CA VAL A 301 6.73 3.73 12.06
C VAL A 301 6.56 5.16 12.60
N PHE A 302 5.37 5.76 12.43
CA PHE A 302 5.04 7.09 12.97
C PHE A 302 4.19 7.05 14.25
N GLY A 303 3.96 5.86 14.80
CA GLY A 303 3.09 5.60 15.95
C GLY A 303 1.75 4.95 15.57
N SER A 304 0.91 4.77 16.58
CA SER A 304 -0.38 4.08 16.46
C SER A 304 -1.41 4.91 15.70
N VAL A 305 -2.01 4.33 14.67
CA VAL A 305 -3.08 4.95 13.88
C VAL A 305 -4.41 4.26 14.19
N GLU A 306 -5.47 5.03 14.44
CA GLU A 306 -6.82 4.49 14.63
C GLU A 306 -7.32 3.81 13.35
N ASN A 307 -7.80 2.56 13.49
CA ASN A 307 -8.20 1.77 12.33
C ASN A 307 -9.36 2.39 11.55
N SER A 308 -10.21 3.16 12.22
CA SER A 308 -11.35 3.88 11.64
C SER A 308 -10.91 4.87 10.55
N LEU A 309 -9.68 5.41 10.63
CA LEU A 309 -9.12 6.35 9.66
C LEU A 309 -8.82 5.69 8.30
N PHE A 310 -8.68 4.37 8.25
CA PHE A 310 -8.54 3.63 6.99
C PHE A 310 -9.88 3.50 6.24
N PHE A 311 -11.01 3.63 6.94
CA PHE A 311 -12.36 3.44 6.39
C PHE A 311 -13.13 4.76 6.30
N ARG A 312 -12.67 5.66 5.44
CA ARG A 312 -13.39 6.90 5.16
C ARG A 312 -14.33 6.70 3.98
N HIS A 313 -15.60 7.11 4.13
CA HIS A 313 -16.51 7.18 2.98
C HIS A 313 -15.90 8.08 1.90
N ARG A 314 -16.05 7.70 0.63
CA ARG A 314 -16.09 8.72 -0.42
C ARG A 314 -17.23 9.65 -0.01
N VAL A 315 -16.92 10.90 0.35
CA VAL A 315 -17.96 11.92 0.49
C VAL A 315 -18.78 11.84 -0.80
N ALA A 316 -20.09 11.63 -0.70
CA ALA A 316 -20.96 11.63 -1.86
C ALA A 316 -20.76 12.96 -2.60
N GLY A 317 -20.22 12.90 -3.82
CA GLY A 317 -19.77 14.07 -4.58
C GLY A 317 -18.26 14.16 -4.84
N GLY A 318 -17.42 13.43 -4.10
CA GLY A 318 -15.95 13.41 -4.28
C GLY A 318 -15.31 14.81 -4.24
N LEU A 319 -13.99 14.89 -4.44
CA LEU A 319 -13.36 16.18 -4.72
C LEU A 319 -13.64 16.66 -6.16
N VAL A 320 -14.38 15.90 -6.96
CA VAL A 320 -14.99 16.40 -8.20
C VAL A 320 -15.82 17.66 -7.94
N ASN A 321 -16.34 17.83 -6.71
CA ASN A 321 -17.02 19.05 -6.28
C ASN A 321 -16.10 20.19 -5.77
N TYR A 322 -14.81 19.97 -5.48
CA TYR A 322 -13.88 21.06 -5.11
C TYR A 322 -12.80 21.34 -6.15
N LEU A 323 -12.43 20.38 -7.00
CA LEU A 323 -11.62 20.66 -8.17
C LEU A 323 -12.44 21.53 -9.12
N THR A 324 -11.90 22.68 -9.50
CA THR A 324 -12.44 23.40 -10.64
C THR A 324 -12.22 22.57 -11.91
N SER A 325 -13.03 22.79 -12.93
CA SER A 325 -12.83 22.14 -14.23
C SER A 325 -11.43 22.41 -14.80
N GLU A 326 -10.83 23.56 -14.47
CA GLU A 326 -9.47 23.90 -14.87
C GLU A 326 -8.42 23.04 -14.15
N MET A 327 -8.56 22.82 -12.84
CA MET A 327 -7.66 21.95 -12.08
C MET A 327 -7.71 20.50 -12.57
N ALA A 328 -8.92 19.97 -12.80
CA ALA A 328 -9.09 18.62 -13.34
C ALA A 328 -8.43 18.50 -14.73
N ARG A 329 -8.68 19.47 -15.62
CA ARG A 329 -8.07 19.53 -16.95
C ARG A 329 -6.54 19.54 -16.89
N ARG A 330 -5.93 20.22 -15.92
CA ARG A 330 -4.47 20.23 -15.74
C ARG A 330 -3.91 18.87 -15.34
N ILE A 331 -4.60 18.15 -14.46
CA ILE A 331 -4.22 16.77 -14.07
C ILE A 331 -4.35 15.83 -15.27
N ASP A 332 -5.44 15.94 -16.02
CA ASP A 332 -5.71 15.11 -17.20
C ASP A 332 -4.65 15.35 -18.28
N GLN A 333 -4.35 16.61 -18.60
CA GLN A 333 -3.31 16.97 -19.57
C GLN A 333 -1.91 16.50 -19.17
N THR A 334 -1.59 16.61 -17.88
CA THR A 334 -0.32 16.08 -17.35
C THR A 334 -0.27 14.57 -17.50
N THR A 335 -1.37 13.88 -17.18
CA THR A 335 -1.51 12.43 -17.34
C THR A 335 -1.36 12.00 -18.79
N GLU A 336 -2.08 12.62 -19.72
CA GLU A 336 -1.96 12.35 -21.15
C GLU A 336 -0.52 12.55 -21.63
N SER A 337 0.12 13.65 -21.22
CA SER A 337 1.50 13.94 -21.60
C SER A 337 2.49 12.90 -21.05
N LYS A 338 2.32 12.47 -19.80
CA LYS A 338 3.23 11.53 -19.12
C LYS A 338 3.04 10.09 -19.59
N LEU A 339 1.80 9.71 -19.93
CA LEU A 339 1.48 8.38 -20.44
C LEU A 339 1.59 8.28 -21.96
N LYS A 340 1.84 9.38 -22.66
CA LYS A 340 1.99 9.40 -24.12
C LYS A 340 3.04 8.38 -24.58
N GLY A 341 2.63 7.44 -25.42
CA GLY A 341 3.50 6.37 -25.95
C GLY A 341 3.51 5.11 -25.08
N HIS A 342 3.02 5.17 -23.85
CA HIS A 342 2.74 4.02 -23.01
C HIS A 342 1.29 3.61 -23.27
N ARG A 343 1.01 2.35 -23.64
CA ARG A 343 -0.35 1.86 -23.95
C ARG A 343 -1.24 1.71 -22.70
N LEU A 344 -1.15 2.66 -21.77
CA LEU A 344 -1.86 2.70 -20.50
C LEU A 344 -2.86 3.87 -20.53
N THR A 345 -4.13 3.55 -20.35
CA THR A 345 -5.22 4.52 -20.30
C THR A 345 -6.09 4.27 -19.07
N PHE A 346 -6.66 5.36 -18.56
CA PHE A 346 -7.70 5.36 -17.53
C PHE A 346 -9.05 5.71 -18.18
N SER A 347 -10.13 5.24 -17.56
CA SER A 347 -11.50 5.29 -18.08
C SER A 347 -12.34 6.39 -17.47
#